data_AF-A0A6I2WQI6-F1
#
_entry.id   AF-A0A6I2WQI6-F1
#
_cell.length_a   1.000
_cell.length_b   1.000
_cell.length_c   1.000
_cell.angle_alpha   90.00
_cell.angle_beta   90.00
_cell.angle_gamma   90.00
#
_symmetry.space_group_name_H-M   'P 1'
#
loop_
_entity.id
_entity.type
_entity.pdbx_description
1 polymer ?
#
loop_
_entity_poly.entity_id
_entity_poly.type
_entity_poly.pdbx_seq_one_letter_code
_entity_poly.pdbx_strand_id
1 'polypeptide(L)'
;VLMEDLGFSERGYGWKDVLDGTFDLDGELPVNPDGGLKSFGHPIGASGLRMLFECWTQLRGEAGPRQIASIGQGKTKALTHNLGGAPGACVSFVSVVGSELD
;
A
#
# COMPACT_ATOMS: atom_id res chain seq x y z
N VAL A 1 -6.72 10.84 -4.29
CA VAL A 1 -6.15 10.65 -5.65
C VAL A 1 -5.76 9.20 -5.90
N LEU A 2 -4.63 8.67 -5.40
CA LEU A 2 -4.25 7.27 -5.74
C LEU A 2 -5.29 6.22 -5.33
N MET A 3 -5.95 6.38 -4.18
CA MET A 3 -7.04 5.48 -3.78
C MET A 3 -8.25 5.54 -4.73
N GLU A 4 -8.48 6.70 -5.35
CA GLU A 4 -9.54 6.90 -6.32
C GLU A 4 -9.13 6.35 -7.69
N ASP A 5 -7.88 6.56 -8.10
CA ASP A 5 -7.35 6.07 -9.38
C ASP A 5 -7.27 4.54 -9.41
N LEU A 6 -7.02 3.91 -8.25
CA LEU A 6 -7.05 2.45 -8.07
C LEU A 6 -8.48 1.91 -7.86
N GLY A 7 -9.49 2.78 -7.73
CA GLY A 7 -10.89 2.40 -7.56
C GLY A 7 -11.27 1.91 -6.16
N PHE A 8 -10.43 2.14 -5.14
CA PHE A 8 -10.75 1.84 -3.74
C PHE A 8 -11.67 2.89 -3.11
N SER A 9 -11.59 4.13 -3.62
CA SER A 9 -12.44 5.25 -3.21
C SER A 9 -13.24 5.76 -4.40
N GLU A 10 -14.45 6.26 -4.15
CA GLU A 10 -15.18 7.02 -5.17
C GLU A 10 -14.42 8.31 -5.51
N ARG A 11 -14.43 8.69 -6.80
CA ARG A 11 -13.73 9.88 -7.29
C ARG A 11 -14.17 11.15 -6.54
N GLY A 12 -13.20 11.88 -5.99
CA GLY A 12 -13.43 13.06 -5.16
C GLY A 12 -13.73 12.77 -3.68
N TYR A 13 -13.81 11.50 -3.28
CA TYR A 13 -14.22 11.10 -1.92
C TYR A 13 -13.15 10.34 -1.13
N GLY A 14 -11.95 10.11 -1.68
CA GLY A 14 -10.90 9.38 -0.94
C GLY A 14 -10.48 10.01 0.38
N TRP A 15 -10.72 11.31 0.58
CA TRP A 15 -10.50 11.96 1.88
C TRP A 15 -11.47 11.49 2.97
N LYS A 16 -12.70 11.09 2.61
CA LYS A 16 -13.69 10.56 3.56
C LYS A 16 -13.22 9.21 4.09
N ASP A 17 -12.84 8.31 3.18
CA ASP A 17 -12.33 6.98 3.55
C ASP A 17 -11.06 7.08 4.44
N VAL A 18 -10.22 8.09 4.22
CA VAL A 18 -9.09 8.39 5.13
C VAL A 18 -9.59 8.80 6.52
N LEU A 19 -10.58 9.69 6.62
CA LEU A 19 -11.12 10.14 7.91
C LEU A 19 -11.94 9.07 8.63
N ASP A 20 -12.56 8.16 7.87
CA ASP A 20 -13.32 7.02 8.38
C ASP A 20 -12.40 5.86 8.82
N GLY A 21 -11.09 5.98 8.63
CA GLY A 21 -10.08 5.00 9.06
C GLY A 21 -9.95 3.79 8.14
N THR A 22 -10.56 3.80 6.95
CA THR A 22 -10.51 2.68 5.98
C THR A 22 -9.08 2.26 5.66
N PHE A 23 -8.16 3.22 5.60
CA PHE A 23 -6.76 3.01 5.23
C PHE A 23 -5.78 2.93 6.42
N ASP A 24 -6.29 3.01 7.65
CA ASP A 24 -5.47 2.89 8.85
C ASP A 24 -4.94 1.46 9.02
N LEU A 25 -4.00 1.26 9.95
CA LEU A 25 -3.34 -0.04 10.14
C LEU A 25 -4.33 -1.18 10.48
N ASP A 26 -5.38 -0.85 11.23
CA ASP A 26 -6.48 -1.71 11.64
C ASP A 26 -7.75 -1.52 10.79
N GLY A 27 -7.66 -0.70 9.74
CA GLY A 27 -8.73 -0.45 8.78
C GLY A 27 -9.00 -1.61 7.82
N GLU A 28 -10.00 -1.42 6.96
CA GLU A 28 -10.38 -2.43 5.97
C GLU A 28 -9.30 -2.66 4.90
N LEU A 29 -8.59 -1.61 4.48
CA LEU A 29 -7.54 -1.70 3.47
C LEU A 29 -6.31 -0.90 3.93
N PRO A 30 -5.49 -1.43 4.84
CA PRO A 30 -4.35 -0.69 5.38
C PRO A 30 -3.37 -0.23 4.29
N VAL A 31 -3.01 1.04 4.31
CA VAL A 31 -2.11 1.66 3.32
C VAL A 31 -0.86 2.18 4.01
N ASN A 32 0.31 1.90 3.42
CA ASN A 32 1.60 2.37 3.91
C ASN A 32 1.80 2.13 5.43
N PRO A 33 1.60 0.90 5.93
CA PRO A 33 1.77 0.58 7.37
C PRO A 33 3.21 0.85 7.88
N ASP A 34 4.19 0.94 6.98
CA ASP A 34 5.56 1.36 7.26
C ASP A 34 5.76 2.88 7.37
N GLY A 35 4.69 3.67 7.20
CA GLY A 35 4.69 5.13 7.20
C GLY A 35 4.85 5.78 5.83
N GLY A 36 5.07 4.97 4.77
CA GLY A 36 5.17 5.45 3.39
C GLY A 36 6.27 6.49 3.16
N LEU A 37 6.20 7.18 2.03
CA LEU A 37 7.16 8.23 1.68
C LEU A 37 7.14 9.40 2.69
N LYS A 38 6.01 9.59 3.39
CA LYS A 38 5.77 10.69 4.32
C LYS A 38 6.59 10.56 5.60
N SER A 39 6.74 9.35 6.14
CA SER A 39 7.37 9.12 7.45
C SER A 39 8.57 8.19 7.40
N PHE A 40 8.56 7.14 6.56
CA PHE A 40 9.72 6.27 6.39
C PHE A 40 10.85 6.97 5.64
N GLY A 41 10.48 7.79 4.65
CA GLY A 41 11.39 8.56 3.80
C GLY A 41 11.29 8.18 2.32
N HIS A 42 11.93 8.98 1.47
CA HIS A 42 11.84 8.87 0.01
C HIS A 42 13.20 8.95 -0.70
N PRO A 43 14.08 7.95 -0.51
CA PRO A 43 15.19 7.73 -1.44
C PRO A 43 14.62 7.25 -2.79
N ILE A 44 14.68 8.08 -3.83
CA ILE A 44 13.94 7.92 -5.09
C ILE A 44 14.03 6.48 -5.64
N GLY A 45 15.25 5.97 -5.86
CA GLY A 45 15.45 4.64 -6.45
C GLY A 45 15.10 3.47 -5.51
N ALA A 46 15.18 3.66 -4.19
CA ALA A 46 14.94 2.61 -3.22
C ALA A 46 13.46 2.52 -2.76
N SER A 47 12.63 3.52 -3.09
CA SER A 47 11.24 3.58 -2.63
C SER A 47 10.40 2.40 -3.14
N GLY A 48 10.54 2.02 -4.42
CA GLY A 48 9.82 0.87 -4.99
C GLY A 48 10.24 -0.47 -4.37
N LEU A 49 11.54 -0.67 -4.13
CA LEU A 49 12.06 -1.87 -3.46
C LEU A 49 11.55 -1.97 -2.02
N ARG A 50 11.52 -0.85 -1.30
CA ARG A 50 10.96 -0.77 0.05
C ARG A 50 9.48 -1.14 0.09
N MET A 51 8.67 -0.66 -0.86
CA MET A 51 7.25 -1.03 -0.93
C MET A 51 7.05 -2.54 -1.08
N LEU A 52 7.83 -3.19 -1.97
CA LEU A 52 7.78 -4.64 -2.14
C LEU A 52 8.27 -5.38 -0.89
N PHE A 53 9.32 -4.87 -0.24
CA PHE A 53 9.82 -5.42 1.02
C PHE A 53 8.78 -5.33 2.14
N GLU A 54 8.00 -4.25 2.19
CA GLU A 54 6.87 -4.12 3.12
C GLU A 54 5.85 -5.24 2.88
N CYS A 55 5.36 -5.39 1.65
CA CYS A 55 4.44 -6.47 1.28
C CYS A 55 5.01 -7.85 1.64
N TRP A 56 6.29 -8.07 1.37
CA TRP A 56 6.98 -9.32 1.70
C TRP A 56 6.92 -9.63 3.21
N THR A 57 7.29 -8.68 4.06
CA THR A 57 7.26 -8.90 5.52
C THR A 57 5.84 -9.07 6.05
N GLN A 58 4.86 -8.32 5.52
CA GLN A 58 3.46 -8.44 5.92
C GLN A 58 2.90 -9.82 5.59
N LEU A 59 3.09 -10.29 4.35
CA LEU A 59 2.62 -11.60 3.88
C LEU A 59 3.28 -12.78 4.61
N ARG A 60 4.44 -12.56 5.23
CA ARG A 60 5.16 -13.57 6.02
C ARG A 60 4.86 -13.53 7.52
N GLY A 61 4.09 -12.55 8.00
CA GLY A 61 3.89 -12.37 9.44
C GLY A 61 5.13 -11.80 10.17
N GLU A 62 6.04 -11.15 9.44
CA GLU A 62 7.34 -10.67 9.93
C GLU A 62 7.38 -9.14 10.08
N ALA A 63 6.24 -8.44 10.01
CA ALA A 63 6.18 -6.99 10.06
C ALA A 63 6.20 -6.40 11.49
N GLY A 64 6.33 -7.22 12.54
CA GLY A 64 6.49 -6.75 13.91
C GLY A 64 5.27 -5.94 14.40
N PRO A 65 5.47 -4.78 15.08
CA PRO A 65 4.37 -3.98 15.63
C PRO A 65 3.36 -3.45 14.60
N ARG A 66 3.75 -3.38 13.33
CA ARG A 66 2.92 -2.91 12.22
C ARG A 66 2.29 -4.06 11.41
N GLN A 67 2.27 -5.27 11.96
CA GLN A 67 1.65 -6.42 11.31
C GLN A 67 0.15 -6.21 11.12
N ILE A 68 -0.31 -6.31 9.88
CA ILE A 68 -1.74 -6.23 9.56
C ILE A 68 -2.41 -7.53 10.00
N ALA A 69 -3.37 -7.44 10.92
CA ALA A 69 -4.03 -8.59 11.53
C ALA A 69 -4.84 -9.43 10.52
N SER A 70 -5.40 -8.80 9.48
CA SER A 70 -6.19 -9.51 8.47
C SER A 70 -5.35 -10.33 7.48
N ILE A 71 -4.03 -10.11 7.41
CA ILE A 71 -3.15 -10.91 6.54
C ILE A 71 -3.04 -12.33 7.09
N GLY A 72 -3.26 -13.33 6.22
CA GLY A 72 -3.38 -14.73 6.62
C GLY A 72 -4.75 -15.12 7.18
N GLN A 73 -5.67 -14.16 7.34
CA GLN A 73 -7.08 -14.39 7.69
C GLN A 73 -7.98 -14.17 6.46
N GLY A 74 -7.67 -14.88 5.37
CA GLY A 74 -8.39 -14.75 4.10
C GLY A 74 -7.89 -13.62 3.19
N LYS A 75 -7.07 -12.68 3.69
CA LYS A 75 -6.30 -11.75 2.83
C LYS A 75 -4.89 -12.28 2.63
N THR A 76 -4.58 -12.64 1.38
CA THR A 76 -3.30 -13.25 0.99
C THR A 76 -2.59 -12.53 -0.15
N LYS A 77 -3.12 -11.35 -0.53
CA LYS A 77 -2.57 -10.50 -1.59
C LYS A 77 -2.23 -9.11 -1.03
N ALA A 78 -1.22 -8.50 -1.63
CA ALA A 78 -0.80 -7.13 -1.38
C ALA A 78 -0.54 -6.42 -2.71
N LEU A 79 -0.69 -5.09 -2.72
CA LEU A 79 -0.51 -4.26 -3.90
C LEU A 79 0.56 -3.20 -3.63
N THR A 80 1.45 -2.99 -4.60
CA THR A 80 2.30 -1.78 -4.64
C THR A 80 1.92 -0.94 -5.85
N HIS A 81 1.92 0.38 -5.68
CA HIS A 81 1.77 1.36 -6.74
C HIS A 81 2.88 2.39 -6.61
N ASN A 82 3.93 2.22 -7.41
CA ASN A 82 5.06 3.14 -7.44
C ASN A 82 4.94 4.07 -8.65
N LEU A 83 4.99 5.38 -8.41
CA LEU A 83 4.87 6.40 -9.45
C LEU A 83 6.18 7.18 -9.55
N GLY A 84 6.74 7.25 -10.75
CA GLY A 84 7.94 8.04 -11.06
C GLY A 84 7.66 9.11 -12.11
N GLY A 85 8.35 10.24 -12.01
CA GLY A 85 8.18 11.39 -12.92
C GLY A 85 7.26 12.46 -12.37
N ALA A 86 6.84 13.38 -13.23
CA ALA A 86 5.99 14.51 -12.87
C ALA A 86 4.52 14.26 -13.28
N PRO A 87 3.54 14.92 -12.63
CA PRO A 87 2.15 14.89 -13.08
C PRO A 87 2.04 15.19 -14.58
N GLY A 88 1.35 14.32 -15.34
CA GLY A 88 1.22 14.44 -16.80
C GLY A 88 2.36 13.85 -17.63
N ALA A 89 3.46 13.42 -16.99
CA ALA A 89 4.59 12.73 -17.62
C ALA A 89 5.17 11.66 -16.67
N CYS A 90 4.29 10.87 -16.06
CA CYS A 90 4.64 9.87 -15.06
C CYS A 90 4.56 8.44 -15.62
N VAL A 91 5.39 7.57 -15.08
CA VAL A 91 5.32 6.12 -15.28
C VAL A 91 4.84 5.51 -13.97
N SER A 92 3.82 4.65 -14.05
CA SER A 92 3.36 3.86 -12.93
C SER A 92 3.82 2.41 -13.07
N PHE A 93 4.35 1.87 -11.99
CA PHE A 93 4.55 0.43 -11.80
C PHE A 93 3.56 -0.06 -10.74
N VAL A 94 2.68 -0.97 -11.15
CA VAL A 94 1.69 -1.59 -10.27
C VAL A 94 1.96 -3.08 -10.21
N SER A 95 2.07 -3.63 -9.00
CA SER A 95 2.26 -5.07 -8.78
C SER A 95 1.27 -5.59 -7.75
N VAL A 96 0.68 -6.75 -8.04
CA VAL A 96 -0.04 -7.55 -7.05
C VAL A 96 0.83 -8.76 -6.73
N VAL A 97 1.13 -8.95 -5.45
CA VAL A 97 1.91 -10.09 -4.95
C VAL A 97 1.08 -10.85 -3.93
N GLY A 98 1.30 -12.15 -3.79
CA GLY A 98 0.57 -12.97 -2.83
C GLY A 98 1.44 -14.04 -2.18
N SER A 99 0.92 -14.62 -1.10
CA SER A 99 1.54 -15.74 -0.38
C SER A 99 1.22 -17.10 -1.01
N GLU A 100 0.38 -17.13 -2.04
CA GLU A 100 -0.12 -18.33 -2.72
C GLU A 100 -0.05 -18.12 -4.24
N LEU A 101 0.04 -19.23 -4.99
CA LEU A 101 -0.16 -19.24 -6.43
C LEU A 101 -1.67 -19.34 -6.71
N ASP A 102 -2.15 -18.51 -7.64
CA ASP A 102 -3.54 -18.57 -8.14
C ASP A 102 -3.81 -19.81 -9.00
#